data_AF-A0A2H8TDS1-F1
#
_entry.id   AF-A0A2H8TDS1-F1
#
_cell.length_a   1.000
_cell.length_b   1.000
_cell.length_c   1.000
_cell.angle_alpha   90.00
_cell.angle_beta   90.00
_cell.angle_gamma   90.00
#
_symmetry.space_group_name_H-M   'P 1'
#
loop_
_entity.id
_entity.type
_entity.pdbx_description
1 polymer ?
#
loop_
_entity_poly.entity_id
_entity_poly.type
_entity_poly.pdbx_seq_one_letter_code
_entity_poly.pdbx_strand_id
1 'polypeptide(L)'
;YYTLLETTNETMKVRIACCSLIYRKTLCLSHKAFNKTTAGQVMNLISNDINQFEYTLNYLHYLWVGPLQIIIGVYLLWQEIGISLLIGVATFFFFIPLQGWMGKILSKFRLQITKNTDERIRLMNEIISGIQVIKMYTWEKP
;
A
#
# COMPACT_ATOMS: atom_id res chain seq x y z
N TYR A 1 -12.30 11.69 -17.60
CA TYR A 1 -13.42 11.03 -16.90
C TYR A 1 -13.76 9.70 -17.57
N TYR A 2 -14.09 9.70 -18.87
CA TYR A 2 -14.39 8.46 -19.62
C TYR A 2 -13.25 7.43 -19.63
N THR A 3 -12.01 7.85 -19.91
CA THR A 3 -10.84 6.97 -19.90
C THR A 3 -10.58 6.34 -18.53
N LEU A 4 -10.81 7.09 -17.45
CA LEU A 4 -10.63 6.60 -16.08
C LEU A 4 -11.70 5.56 -15.71
N LEU A 5 -12.96 5.79 -16.12
CA LEU A 5 -14.02 4.81 -15.96
C LEU A 5 -13.73 3.52 -16.73
N GLU A 6 -13.26 3.62 -17.97
CA GLU A 6 -12.87 2.47 -18.78
C GLU A 6 -11.73 1.66 -18.13
N THR A 7 -10.67 2.32 -17.66
CA THR A 7 -9.58 1.64 -16.95
C THR A 7 -10.04 0.98 -15.64
N THR A 8 -10.97 1.62 -14.92
CA THR A 8 -11.54 1.00 -13.71
C THR A 8 -12.41 -0.21 -14.04
N ASN A 9 -13.16 -0.18 -15.14
CA ASN A 9 -13.96 -1.31 -15.59
C ASN A 9 -13.08 -2.51 -15.98
N GLU A 10 -12.00 -2.27 -16.72
CA GLU A 10 -11.03 -3.33 -17.07
C GLU A 10 -10.35 -3.90 -15.80
N THR A 11 -9.96 -3.04 -14.87
CA THR A 11 -9.34 -3.48 -13.62
C THR A 11 -10.31 -4.30 -12.75
N MET A 12 -11.58 -3.91 -12.71
CA MET A 12 -12.63 -4.66 -11.99
C MET A 12 -12.84 -6.06 -12.60
N LYS A 13 -12.80 -6.19 -13.93
CA LYS A 13 -12.85 -7.51 -14.59
C LYS A 13 -11.67 -8.40 -14.18
N VAL A 14 -10.46 -7.84 -14.17
CA VAL A 14 -9.25 -8.55 -13.75
C VAL A 14 -9.34 -8.98 -12.29
N ARG A 15 -9.84 -8.11 -11.40
CA ARG A 15 -10.07 -8.45 -9.99
C ARG A 15 -11.03 -9.62 -9.83
N ILE A 16 -12.18 -9.59 -10.49
CA ILE A 16 -13.18 -10.67 -10.44
C ILE A 16 -12.56 -11.99 -10.93
N ALA A 17 -11.79 -11.95 -12.02
CA ALA A 17 -11.10 -13.11 -12.55
C ALA A 17 -10.07 -13.69 -11.56
N CYS A 18 -9.24 -12.83 -10.94
CA CYS A 18 -8.27 -13.24 -9.92
C CYS A 18 -8.95 -13.86 -8.68
N CYS A 19 -9.99 -13.23 -8.15
CA CYS A 19 -10.77 -13.77 -7.03
C CYS A 19 -11.37 -15.14 -7.37
N SER A 20 -11.94 -15.29 -8.56
CA SER A 20 -12.51 -16.55 -9.04
C SER A 20 -11.44 -17.65 -9.17
N LEU A 21 -10.26 -17.33 -9.72
CA LEU A 21 -9.14 -18.27 -9.83
C LEU A 21 -8.63 -18.71 -8.46
N ILE A 22 -8.47 -17.78 -7.52
CA ILE A 22 -8.03 -18.07 -6.15
C ILE A 22 -9.07 -18.94 -5.44
N TYR A 23 -10.35 -18.63 -5.58
CA TYR A 23 -11.43 -19.42 -5.02
C TYR A 23 -11.42 -20.86 -5.58
N ARG A 24 -11.35 -21.01 -6.90
CA ARG A 24 -11.28 -22.33 -7.55
C ARG A 24 -10.05 -23.12 -7.12
N LYS A 25 -8.89 -22.46 -7.02
CA LYS A 25 -7.64 -23.09 -6.57
C LYS A 25 -7.73 -23.54 -5.11
N THR A 26 -8.39 -22.77 -4.27
CA THR A 26 -8.62 -23.07 -2.85
C THR A 26 -9.51 -24.32 -2.70
N LEU A 27 -10.57 -24.44 -3.52
CA LEU A 27 -11.45 -25.61 -3.51
C LEU A 27 -10.77 -26.90 -4.01
N CYS A 28 -9.79 -26.81 -4.90
CA CYS A 28 -9.05 -27.97 -5.42
C CYS A 28 -7.80 -28.32 -4.60
N LEU A 29 -7.52 -27.60 -3.50
CA LEU A 29 -6.31 -27.84 -2.70
C LEU A 29 -6.50 -29.04 -1.77
N SER A 30 -5.56 -29.98 -1.78
CA SER A 30 -5.59 -31.13 -0.86
C SER A 30 -5.46 -30.68 0.60
N HIS A 31 -6.10 -31.39 1.53
CA HIS A 31 -6.14 -31.07 2.96
C HIS A 31 -4.75 -30.89 3.60
N LYS A 32 -3.71 -31.59 3.12
CA LYS A 32 -2.31 -31.41 3.56
C LYS A 32 -1.71 -30.06 3.13
N ALA A 33 -2.08 -29.57 1.96
CA ALA A 33 -1.65 -28.27 1.44
C ALA A 33 -2.50 -27.14 2.07
N PHE A 34 -3.79 -27.38 2.28
CA PHE A 34 -4.69 -26.43 2.96
C PHE A 34 -4.32 -26.21 4.43
N ASN A 35 -3.82 -27.23 5.15
CA ASN A 35 -3.29 -27.04 6.50
C ASN A 35 -2.07 -26.11 6.56
N LYS A 36 -1.33 -25.92 5.45
CA LYS A 36 -0.25 -24.92 5.36
C LYS A 36 -0.76 -23.54 4.96
N THR A 37 -1.95 -23.45 4.36
CA THR A 37 -2.56 -22.21 3.85
C THR A 37 -3.93 -22.02 4.50
N THR A 38 -3.96 -21.45 5.70
CA THR A 38 -5.19 -21.28 6.49
C THR A 38 -6.21 -20.42 5.73
N ALA A 39 -7.51 -20.67 5.92
CA ALA A 39 -8.58 -19.85 5.33
C ALA A 39 -8.38 -18.34 5.57
N GLY A 40 -7.83 -17.95 6.73
CA GLY A 40 -7.46 -16.56 7.04
C GLY A 40 -6.37 -15.98 6.14
N GLN A 41 -5.39 -16.78 5.70
CA GLN A 41 -4.34 -16.34 4.78
C GLN A 41 -4.90 -16.11 3.37
N VAL A 42 -5.83 -16.96 2.92
CA VAL A 42 -6.54 -16.76 1.64
C VAL A 42 -7.40 -15.49 1.69
N MET A 43 -8.09 -15.26 2.81
CA MET A 43 -8.88 -14.03 2.98
C MET A 43 -8.00 -12.78 3.03
N ASN A 44 -6.83 -12.86 3.66
CA ASN A 44 -5.84 -11.79 3.67
C ASN A 44 -5.31 -11.50 2.25
N LEU A 45 -5.01 -12.54 1.47
CA LEU A 45 -4.58 -12.40 0.07
C LEU A 45 -5.65 -11.66 -0.76
N ILE A 46 -6.92 -12.04 -0.61
CA ILE A 46 -8.03 -11.39 -1.32
C ILE A 46 -8.24 -9.95 -0.85
N SER A 47 -8.14 -9.70 0.45
CA SER A 47 -8.47 -8.39 1.03
C SER A 47 -7.33 -7.37 0.96
N ASN A 48 -6.08 -7.82 0.99
CA ASN A 48 -4.92 -6.93 1.00
C ASN A 48 -4.23 -6.91 -0.37
N ASP A 49 -3.80 -8.08 -0.85
CA ASP A 49 -2.96 -8.16 -2.05
C ASP A 49 -3.75 -7.88 -3.33
N ILE A 50 -4.97 -8.41 -3.49
CA ILE A 50 -5.79 -8.12 -4.68
C ILE A 50 -6.19 -6.64 -4.74
N ASN A 51 -6.52 -6.04 -3.60
CA ASN A 51 -6.84 -4.61 -3.54
C ASN A 51 -5.62 -3.76 -3.92
N GLN A 52 -4.43 -4.09 -3.41
CA GLN A 52 -3.18 -3.42 -3.81
C GLN A 52 -2.84 -3.64 -5.29
N PHE A 53 -3.14 -4.82 -5.83
CA PHE A 53 -2.95 -5.16 -7.23
C PHE A 53 -3.87 -4.35 -8.15
N GLU A 54 -5.14 -4.16 -7.77
CA GLU A 54 -6.10 -3.28 -8.46
C GLU A 54 -5.59 -1.83 -8.55
N TYR A 55 -5.05 -1.27 -7.45
CA TYR A 55 -4.40 0.04 -7.51
C TYR A 55 -3.23 0.03 -8.50
N THR A 56 -2.36 -0.97 -8.42
CA THR A 56 -1.17 -1.06 -9.27
C THR A 56 -1.52 -1.16 -10.75
N LEU A 57 -2.54 -1.95 -11.12
CA LEU A 57 -3.02 -2.08 -12.49
C LEU A 57 -3.55 -0.77 -13.06
N ASN A 58 -4.32 -0.02 -12.27
CA ASN A 58 -4.80 1.31 -12.68
C ASN A 58 -3.63 2.27 -12.99
N TYR A 59 -2.52 2.15 -12.27
CA TYR A 59 -1.35 3.00 -12.50
C TYR A 59 -0.36 2.48 -13.55
N LEU A 60 -0.48 1.22 -13.97
CA LEU A 60 0.45 0.58 -14.90
C LEU A 60 0.54 1.32 -16.24
N HIS A 61 -0.56 1.91 -16.69
CA HIS A 61 -0.58 2.73 -17.92
C HIS A 61 0.30 3.98 -17.83
N TYR A 62 0.48 4.56 -16.64
CA TYR A 62 1.36 5.73 -16.48
C TYR A 62 2.84 5.38 -16.62
N LEU A 63 3.21 4.10 -16.55
CA LEU A 63 4.60 3.67 -16.68
C LEU A 63 5.16 3.96 -18.08
N TRP A 64 4.32 3.88 -19.13
CA TRP A 64 4.71 4.20 -20.51
C TRP A 64 4.24 5.59 -20.96
N VAL A 65 3.07 6.05 -20.51
CA VAL A 65 2.57 7.39 -20.82
C VAL A 65 3.41 8.48 -20.14
N GLY A 66 3.84 8.25 -18.90
CA GLY A 66 4.61 9.22 -18.11
C GLY A 66 5.92 9.65 -18.76
N PRO A 67 6.81 8.72 -19.18
CA PRO A 67 8.05 9.08 -19.88
C PRO A 67 7.80 9.87 -21.17
N LEU A 68 6.81 9.46 -21.97
CA LEU A 68 6.44 10.14 -23.21
C LEU A 68 5.97 11.58 -22.93
N GLN A 69 5.15 11.75 -21.89
CA GLN A 69 4.69 13.06 -21.44
C GLN A 69 5.84 13.96 -20.96
N ILE A 70 6.81 13.41 -20.22
CA ILE A 70 8.00 14.16 -19.76
C ILE A 70 8.84 14.61 -20.96
N ILE A 71 9.08 13.74 -21.94
CA ILE A 71 9.85 14.08 -23.14
C ILE A 71 9.21 15.23 -23.90
N ILE A 72 7.90 15.14 -24.16
CA ILE A 72 7.16 16.19 -24.87
C ILE A 72 7.17 17.49 -24.06
N GLY A 73 6.93 17.43 -22.75
CA GLY A 73 6.92 18.61 -21.88
C GLY A 73 8.28 19.32 -21.83
N VAL A 74 9.37 18.57 -21.69
CA VAL A 74 10.74 19.11 -21.70
C VAL A 74 11.07 19.74 -23.06
N TYR A 75 10.66 19.10 -24.16
CA TYR A 75 10.87 19.64 -25.50
C TYR A 75 10.16 20.99 -25.71
N LEU A 76 8.89 21.08 -25.31
CA LEU A 76 8.13 22.33 -25.42
C LEU A 76 8.72 23.43 -24.54
N LEU A 77 9.10 23.11 -23.29
CA LEU A 77 9.72 24.08 -22.38
C LEU A 77 11.08 24.56 -22.89
N TRP A 78 11.84 23.71 -23.57
CA TRP A 78 13.11 24.10 -24.19
C TRP A 78 12.90 25.12 -25.31
N GLN A 79 11.83 25.00 -26.10
CA GLN A 79 11.53 25.97 -27.15
C GLN A 79 11.14 27.34 -26.59
N GLU A 80 10.36 27.38 -25.51
CA GLU A 80 9.86 28.64 -24.93
C GLU A 80 10.92 29.38 -24.08
N ILE A 81 11.70 28.66 -23.27
CA ILE A 81 12.53 29.27 -22.21
C ILE A 81 14.03 28.99 -22.40
N GLY A 82 14.41 28.07 -23.31
CA GLY A 82 15.80 27.76 -23.64
C GLY A 82 16.63 27.30 -22.45
N ILE A 83 17.79 27.93 -22.24
CA ILE A 83 18.80 27.53 -21.24
C ILE A 83 18.26 27.57 -19.80
N SER A 84 17.27 28.42 -19.50
CA SER A 84 16.70 28.57 -18.16
C SER A 84 16.06 27.29 -17.64
N LEU A 85 15.66 26.36 -18.52
CA LEU A 85 15.15 25.03 -18.15
C LEU A 85 16.16 24.23 -17.31
N LEU A 86 17.46 24.43 -17.53
CA LEU A 86 18.52 23.70 -16.82
C LEU A 86 18.48 23.97 -15.31
N ILE A 87 18.12 25.20 -14.89
CA ILE A 87 17.97 25.55 -13.46
C ILE A 87 16.80 24.79 -12.85
N GLY A 88 15.69 24.66 -13.59
CA GLY A 88 14.53 23.87 -13.17
C GLY A 88 14.88 22.38 -13.02
N VAL A 89 15.57 21.80 -14.00
CA VAL A 89 16.04 20.41 -13.96
C VAL A 89 17.01 20.19 -12.78
N ALA A 90 17.97 21.09 -12.57
CA ALA A 90 18.90 21.01 -11.44
C ALA A 90 18.17 21.06 -10.10
N THR A 91 17.16 21.91 -9.98
CA THR A 91 16.31 22.01 -8.79
C THR A 91 15.53 20.70 -8.55
N PHE A 92 14.95 20.11 -9.59
CA PHE A 92 14.29 18.79 -9.50
C PHE A 92 15.25 17.70 -9.01
N PHE A 93 16.46 17.66 -9.56
CA PHE A 93 17.50 16.72 -9.11
C PHE A 93 17.89 16.91 -7.65
N PHE A 94 17.87 18.15 -7.15
CA PHE A 94 18.10 18.44 -5.73
C PHE A 94 16.96 17.96 -4.83
N PHE A 95 15.71 18.01 -5.31
CA PHE A 95 14.56 17.51 -4.54
C PHE A 95 14.56 15.99 -4.37
N ILE A 96 15.13 15.22 -5.29
CA ILE A 96 15.18 13.74 -5.20
C ILE A 96 15.87 13.25 -3.91
N PRO A 97 17.13 13.65 -3.58
CA PRO A 97 17.78 13.22 -2.35
C PRO A 97 17.10 13.79 -1.10
N LEU A 98 16.54 15.01 -1.18
CA LEU A 98 15.78 15.61 -0.08
C LEU A 98 14.55 14.77 0.28
N GLN A 99 13.75 14.39 -0.72
CA GLN A 99 12.60 13.50 -0.54
C GLN A 99 13.02 12.13 0.01
N GLY A 100 14.13 11.56 -0.48
CA GLY A 100 14.67 10.31 0.05
C GLY A 100 15.09 10.40 1.52
N TRP A 101 15.73 11.50 1.91
CA TRP A 101 16.11 11.76 3.30
C TRP A 101 14.89 11.95 4.21
N MET A 102 13.91 12.77 3.79
CA MET A 102 12.64 12.93 4.50
C MET A 102 11.88 11.61 4.62
N GLY A 103 11.87 10.79 3.57
CA GLY A 103 11.27 9.46 3.57
C GLY A 103 11.90 8.53 4.61
N LYS A 104 13.24 8.55 4.76
CA LYS A 104 13.93 7.79 5.82
C LYS A 104 13.53 8.26 7.22
N ILE A 105 13.42 9.56 7.44
CA ILE A 105 12.97 10.12 8.73
C ILE A 105 11.55 9.67 9.03
N LEU A 106 10.64 9.81 8.08
CA LEU A 106 9.25 9.40 8.23
C LEU A 106 9.12 7.89 8.50
N SER A 107 9.92 7.06 7.82
CA SER A 107 9.96 5.61 8.04
C SER A 107 10.39 5.27 9.48
N LYS A 108 11.41 5.95 10.02
CA LYS A 108 11.83 5.78 11.43
C LYS A 108 10.70 6.12 12.40
N PHE A 109 10.04 7.26 12.21
CA PHE A 109 8.91 7.66 13.07
C PHE A 109 7.74 6.68 12.97
N ARG A 110 7.39 6.25 11.76
CA ARG A 110 6.33 5.24 11.56
C ARG A 110 6.65 3.95 12.31
N LEU A 111 7.89 3.47 12.23
CA LEU A 111 8.30 2.26 12.94
C LEU A 111 8.22 2.42 14.46
N GLN A 112 8.56 3.60 14.99
CA GLN A 112 8.41 3.87 16.43
C GLN A 112 6.94 3.93 16.85
N ILE A 113 6.09 4.56 16.05
CA ILE A 113 4.64 4.61 16.29
C ILE A 113 4.06 3.19 16.29
N THR A 114 4.37 2.37 15.28
CA THR A 114 3.88 0.99 15.19
C THR A 114 4.29 0.19 16.44
N LYS A 115 5.55 0.25 16.86
CA LYS A 115 6.01 -0.44 18.07
C LYS A 115 5.25 -0.01 19.33
N ASN A 116 5.06 1.29 19.52
CA ASN A 116 4.35 1.81 20.68
C ASN A 116 2.87 1.39 20.67
N THR A 117 2.24 1.42 19.48
CA THR A 117 0.86 0.97 19.30
C THR A 117 0.72 -0.53 19.59
N ASP A 118 1.66 -1.35 19.13
CA ASP A 118 1.65 -2.80 19.38
C ASP A 118 1.79 -3.13 20.87
N GLU A 119 2.72 -2.47 21.58
CA GLU A 119 2.87 -2.64 23.03
C GLU A 119 1.61 -2.22 23.80
N ARG A 120 0.99 -1.09 23.44
CA ARG A 120 -0.26 -0.64 24.05
C ARG A 120 -1.38 -1.66 23.84
N ILE A 121 -1.52 -2.21 22.64
CA ILE A 121 -2.54 -3.22 22.32
C ILE A 121 -2.27 -4.51 23.11
N ARG A 122 -1.01 -4.94 23.22
CA ARG A 122 -0.64 -6.12 24.02
C ARG A 122 -1.02 -5.96 25.49
N LEU A 123 -0.64 -4.84 26.10
CA LEU A 123 -0.98 -4.54 27.50
C LEU A 123 -2.50 -4.50 27.72
N MET A 124 -3.25 -3.90 26.79
CA MET A 124 -4.71 -3.91 26.86
C MET A 124 -5.28 -5.33 26.83
N ASN A 125 -4.76 -6.21 25.96
CA ASN A 125 -5.19 -7.60 25.89
C ASN A 125 -4.90 -8.38 27.19
N GLU A 126 -3.74 -8.13 27.81
CA GLU A 126 -3.37 -8.72 29.11
C GLU A 126 -4.31 -8.24 30.22
N ILE A 127 -4.60 -6.93 30.29
CA ILE A 127 -5.54 -6.35 31.28
C ILE A 127 -6.94 -6.92 31.11
N ILE A 128 -7.45 -7.00 29.87
CA ILE A 128 -8.78 -7.56 29.59
C ILE A 128 -8.85 -9.02 30.02
N SER A 129 -7.80 -9.80 29.74
CA SER A 129 -7.73 -11.22 30.14
C SER A 129 -7.72 -11.39 31.67
N GLY A 130 -7.12 -10.45 32.41
CA GLY A 130 -7.02 -10.45 33.88
C GLY A 130 -8.10 -9.66 34.63
N ILE A 131 -9.15 -9.16 33.95
CA ILE A 131 -10.06 -8.14 34.50
C ILE A 131 -10.79 -8.56 35.78
N GLN A 132 -11.11 -9.85 35.94
CA GLN A 132 -11.80 -10.36 37.12
C GLN A 132 -10.97 -10.23 38.39
N VAL A 133 -9.66 -10.51 38.31
CA VAL A 133 -8.73 -10.37 39.43
C VAL A 133 -8.58 -8.89 39.80
N ILE A 134 -8.44 -8.02 38.79
CA ILE A 134 -8.30 -6.57 38.99
C ILE A 134 -9.51 -6.00 39.75
N LYS A 135 -10.73 -6.41 39.37
CA LYS A 135 -11.97 -5.99 40.05
C LYS A 135 -12.12 -6.59 41.45
N MET A 136 -11.74 -7.85 41.64
CA MET A 136 -11.81 -8.52 42.94
C MET A 136 -10.90 -7.83 43.98
N TYR A 137 -9.75 -7.31 43.56
CA TYR A 137 -8.79 -6.62 44.43
C TYR A 137 -8.90 -5.08 44.40
N THR A 138 -9.87 -4.52 43.67
CA THR A 138 -10.05 -3.07 43.53
C THR A 138 -8.77 -2.36 43.09
N TRP A 139 -8.01 -2.98 42.18
CA TRP A 139 -6.74 -2.42 41.65
C TRP A 139 -6.94 -1.36 40.55
N GLU A 140 -8.19 -1.02 40.25
CA GLU A 140 -8.49 0.14 39.43
C GLU A 140 -8.23 1.43 40.21
N LYS A 141 -7.70 2.45 39.52
CA LYS A 141 -7.59 3.79 40.11
C LYS A 141 -9.00 4.39 40.20
N PRO A 142 -9.32 5.15 41.27
CA PRO A 142 -10.59 5.88 41.38
C PRO A 142 -10.75 6.91 40.25
#